data_AF-A0A950QSL4-F1
#
_entry.id   AF-A0A950QSL4-F1
#
_cell.length_a   1.000
_cell.length_b   1.000
_cell.length_c   1.000
_cell.angle_alpha   90.00
_cell.angle_beta   90.00
_cell.angle_gamma   90.00
#
_symmetry.space_group_name_H-M   'P 1'
#
loop_
_entity.id
_entity.type
_entity.pdbx_description
1 polymer ?
#
loop_
_entity_poly.entity_id
_entity_poly.type
_entity_poly.pdbx_seq_one_letter_code
_entity_poly.pdbx_strand_id
1 'polypeptide(L)'
;MPVQSESERAGNKIILILPFHNGSKAPGLEWIGEAFPEVMGQQIQSPSVFVISREDRLYAFDRVGIPATAQLSRATLLRIAEQMDVDYVVLGEYNYDG
;
A
#
# COMPACT_ATOMS: atom_id res chain seq x y z
N MET A 1 -25.60 -1.47 30.87
CA MET A 1 -25.05 -2.24 29.74
C MET A 1 -23.61 -1.81 29.57
N PRO A 2 -22.60 -2.69 29.71
CA PRO A 2 -21.24 -2.29 29.46
C PRO A 2 -21.05 -2.19 27.94
N VAL A 3 -20.56 -1.04 27.48
CA VAL A 3 -19.98 -0.89 26.15
C VAL A 3 -18.72 -1.75 26.14
N GLN A 4 -18.79 -2.91 25.51
CA GLN A 4 -17.62 -3.77 25.32
C GLN A 4 -16.61 -3.00 24.47
N SER A 5 -15.43 -2.88 25.04
CA SER A 5 -14.23 -2.24 24.53
C SER A 5 -14.01 -2.50 23.04
N GLU A 6 -13.63 -1.46 22.29
CA GLU A 6 -13.03 -1.53 20.94
C GLU A 6 -11.68 -2.32 20.88
N SER A 7 -11.43 -3.18 21.87
CA SER A 7 -10.18 -3.91 22.09
C SER A 7 -10.29 -5.40 21.74
N GLU A 8 -11.15 -5.77 20.79
CA GLU A 8 -11.34 -7.16 20.30
C GLU A 8 -11.11 -7.32 18.78
N ARG A 9 -10.26 -6.47 18.18
CA ARG A 9 -9.54 -6.83 16.95
C ARG A 9 -8.03 -6.80 17.17
N ALA A 10 -7.54 -7.57 18.13
CA ALA A 10 -6.16 -8.04 18.07
C ALA A 10 -6.05 -9.21 17.07
N GLY A 11 -6.62 -9.03 15.87
CA GLY A 11 -6.43 -9.92 14.73
C GLY A 11 -5.20 -9.46 13.94
N ASN A 12 -4.56 -10.38 13.22
CA ASN A 12 -3.52 -10.00 12.26
C ASN A 12 -4.10 -8.99 11.27
N LYS A 13 -3.42 -7.85 11.10
CA LYS A 13 -3.80 -6.80 10.16
C LYS A 13 -2.99 -6.96 8.88
N ILE A 14 -3.66 -7.00 7.74
CA ILE A 14 -3.05 -7.04 6.41
C ILE A 14 -2.98 -5.61 5.89
N ILE A 15 -1.78 -5.15 5.57
CA ILE A 15 -1.52 -3.79 5.07
C ILE A 15 -0.96 -3.86 3.66
N LEU A 16 -1.58 -3.15 2.74
CA LEU A 16 -1.06 -2.89 1.40
C LEU A 16 -0.39 -1.51 1.37
N ILE A 17 0.92 -1.47 1.13
CA ILE A 17 1.64 -0.22 0.89
C ILE A 17 1.89 -0.08 -0.62
N LEU A 18 1.31 0.96 -1.21
CA LEU A 18 1.46 1.25 -2.62
C LEU A 18 2.69 2.12 -2.87
N PRO A 19 3.30 2.06 -4.07
CA PRO A 19 4.38 2.98 -4.42
C PRO A 19 3.91 4.42 -4.25
N PHE A 20 4.74 5.26 -3.66
CA PHE A 20 4.37 6.66 -3.45
C PHE A 20 4.40 7.40 -4.78
N HIS A 21 3.42 8.29 -4.98
CA HIS A 21 3.32 9.05 -6.21
C HIS A 21 4.39 10.15 -6.26
N ASN A 22 5.08 10.24 -7.40
CA ASN A 22 5.98 11.34 -7.69
C ASN A 22 5.18 12.60 -8.04
N GLY A 23 5.06 13.54 -7.11
CA GLY A 23 4.43 14.84 -7.34
C GLY A 23 5.35 15.86 -8.03
N SER A 24 6.63 15.51 -8.23
CA SER A 24 7.61 16.41 -8.84
C SER A 24 7.53 16.43 -10.37
N LYS A 25 8.27 17.38 -10.97
CA LYS A 25 8.47 17.46 -12.43
C LYS A 25 9.68 16.64 -12.92
N ALA A 26 10.17 15.69 -12.12
CA ALA A 26 11.34 14.87 -12.44
C ALA A 26 10.93 13.43 -12.80
N PRO A 27 10.62 13.13 -14.08
CA PRO A 27 10.08 11.84 -14.54
C PRO A 27 11.12 10.70 -14.63
N GLY A 28 12.26 10.86 -13.95
CA GLY A 28 13.27 9.81 -13.78
C GLY A 28 13.41 9.33 -12.35
N LEU A 29 12.52 9.78 -11.46
CA LEU A 29 12.57 9.51 -10.03
C LEU A 29 11.50 8.52 -9.55
N GLU A 30 10.66 7.98 -10.44
CA GLU A 30 9.54 7.07 -10.14
C GLU A 30 10.01 5.82 -9.39
N TRP A 31 11.26 5.40 -9.62
CA TRP A 31 11.88 4.30 -8.89
C TRP A 31 11.99 4.55 -7.38
N ILE A 32 12.02 5.82 -6.94
CA ILE A 32 12.00 6.18 -5.52
C ILE A 32 10.65 5.80 -4.90
N GLY A 33 9.56 6.00 -5.65
CA GLY A 33 8.22 5.59 -5.24
C GLY A 33 8.14 4.11 -4.84
N GLU A 34 8.85 3.24 -5.57
CA GLU A 34 8.92 1.79 -5.31
C GLU A 34 9.71 1.43 -4.05
N ALA A 35 10.60 2.31 -3.56
CA ALA A 35 11.37 2.04 -2.35
C ALA A 35 10.56 2.22 -1.06
N PHE A 36 9.52 3.05 -1.05
CA PHE A 36 8.72 3.33 0.15
C PHE A 36 8.01 2.09 0.72
N PRO A 37 7.31 1.26 -0.09
CA PRO A 37 6.71 0.01 0.40
C PRO A 37 7.70 -0.92 1.10
N GLU A 38 8.91 -1.05 0.56
CA GLU A 38 9.97 -1.89 1.13
C GLU A 38 10.44 -1.34 2.48
N VAL A 39 10.85 -0.07 2.51
CA VAL A 39 11.41 0.55 3.72
C VAL A 39 10.34 0.69 4.81
N MET A 40 9.13 1.16 4.49
CA MET A 40 8.05 1.25 5.47
C MET A 40 7.57 -0.13 5.93
N GLY A 41 7.52 -1.11 5.02
CA GLY A 41 7.17 -2.48 5.36
C GLY A 41 8.07 -3.05 6.44
N GLN A 42 9.38 -2.84 6.32
CA GLN A 42 10.36 -3.23 7.33
C GLN A 42 10.16 -2.52 8.68
N GLN A 43 9.78 -1.24 8.67
CA GLN A 43 9.62 -0.44 9.90
C GLN A 43 8.31 -0.72 10.64
N ILE A 44 7.23 -1.05 9.92
CA ILE A 44 5.90 -1.26 10.50
C ILE A 44 5.62 -2.73 10.83
N GLN A 45 6.49 -3.64 10.39
CA GLN A 45 6.38 -5.07 10.68
C GLN A 45 6.36 -5.31 12.19
N SER A 46 5.34 -6.05 12.61
CA SER A 46 5.16 -6.49 14.00
C SER A 46 4.43 -7.83 14.01
N PRO A 47 4.39 -8.57 15.13
CA PRO A 47 3.78 -9.90 15.17
C PRO A 47 2.31 -9.97 14.70
N SER A 48 1.59 -8.84 14.74
CA SER A 48 0.19 -8.75 14.36
C SER A 48 -0.04 -7.91 13.09
N VAL A 49 1.02 -7.56 12.36
CA VAL A 49 0.94 -6.78 11.11
C VAL A 49 1.64 -7.55 10.00
N PHE A 50 0.88 -7.90 8.97
CA PHE A 50 1.37 -8.49 7.75
C PHE A 50 1.35 -7.45 6.64
N VAL A 51 2.51 -7.15 6.06
CA VAL A 51 2.61 -6.22 4.93
C VAL A 51 2.69 -7.05 3.65
N ILE A 52 1.81 -6.74 2.70
CA ILE A 52 1.78 -7.40 1.38
C ILE A 52 3.14 -7.17 0.70
N SER A 53 3.77 -8.27 0.26
CA SER A 53 5.06 -8.21 -0.41
C SER A 53 4.94 -7.56 -1.79
N ARG A 54 6.07 -7.07 -2.32
CA ARG A 54 6.12 -6.53 -3.69
C ARG A 54 5.66 -7.58 -4.71
N GLU A 55 6.10 -8.82 -4.57
CA GLU A 55 5.77 -9.92 -5.49
C GLU A 55 4.26 -10.23 -5.46
N ASP A 56 3.66 -10.32 -4.27
CA ASP A 56 2.22 -10.56 -4.12
C ASP A 56 1.38 -9.42 -4.69
N ARG A 57 1.80 -8.16 -4.49
CA ARG A 57 1.15 -6.99 -5.07
C ARG A 57 1.22 -7.02 -6.60
N LEU A 58 2.39 -7.29 -7.17
CA LEU A 58 2.57 -7.38 -8.62
C LEU A 58 1.72 -8.50 -9.22
N TYR A 59 1.67 -9.64 -8.55
CA TYR A 59 0.84 -10.77 -8.95
C TYR A 59 -0.67 -10.45 -8.89
N ALA A 60 -1.11 -9.73 -7.86
CA ALA A 60 -2.49 -9.27 -7.76
C ALA A 60 -2.87 -8.31 -8.89
N PHE A 61 -1.95 -7.39 -9.24
CA PHE A 61 -2.15 -6.41 -10.32
C PHE A 61 -2.20 -7.11 -11.70
N ASP A 62 -1.32 -8.07 -11.94
CA ASP A 62 -1.31 -8.89 -13.16
C ASP A 62 -2.62 -9.64 -13.36
N ARG A 63 -3.17 -10.25 -12.28
CA ARG A 63 -4.46 -10.96 -12.31
C ARG A 63 -5.65 -10.10 -12.74
N VAL A 64 -5.59 -8.79 -12.53
CA VAL A 64 -6.63 -7.83 -12.93
C VAL A 64 -6.26 -7.04 -14.19
N GLY A 65 -5.15 -7.39 -14.86
CA GLY A 65 -4.71 -6.76 -16.11
C GLY A 65 -4.18 -5.33 -15.92
N ILE A 66 -3.73 -4.98 -14.72
CA ILE A 66 -3.23 -3.65 -14.38
C ILE A 66 -1.70 -3.65 -14.47
N PRO A 67 -1.11 -2.77 -15.29
CA PRO A 67 0.34 -2.57 -15.29
C PRO A 67 0.82 -2.07 -13.92
N ALA A 68 1.94 -2.60 -13.43
CA ALA A 68 2.55 -2.17 -12.17
C ALA A 68 2.90 -0.67 -12.13
N THR A 69 3.15 -0.06 -13.30
CA THR A 69 3.47 1.35 -13.48
C THR A 69 2.25 2.24 -13.75
N ALA A 70 1.03 1.67 -13.73
CA ALA A 70 -0.17 2.43 -14.03
C ALA A 70 -0.43 3.49 -12.95
N GLN A 71 -0.64 4.74 -13.39
CA GLN A 71 -1.14 5.78 -12.51
C GLN A 71 -2.65 5.59 -12.35
N LEU A 72 -3.03 4.98 -11.23
CA LEU A 72 -4.42 4.71 -10.91
C LEU A 72 -5.02 5.81 -10.05
N SER A 73 -6.31 6.08 -10.25
CA SER A 73 -7.05 6.95 -9.34
C SER A 73 -7.13 6.34 -7.93
N ARG A 74 -7.28 7.18 -6.90
CA ARG A 74 -7.50 6.70 -5.53
C ARG A 74 -8.71 5.77 -5.43
N ALA A 75 -9.79 6.05 -6.16
CA ALA A 75 -10.97 5.20 -6.18
C ALA A 75 -10.66 3.79 -6.75
N THR A 76 -9.85 3.72 -7.80
CA THR A 76 -9.41 2.44 -8.37
C THR A 76 -8.50 1.68 -7.41
N LEU A 77 -7.57 2.36 -6.74
CA LEU A 77 -6.70 1.74 -5.75
C LEU A 77 -7.48 1.17 -4.56
N LEU A 78 -8.47 1.88 -4.06
CA LEU A 78 -9.35 1.40 -2.99
C LEU A 78 -10.18 0.20 -3.45
N ARG A 79 -10.71 0.22 -4.68
CA ARG A 79 -11.41 -0.93 -5.28
C ARG A 79 -10.54 -2.18 -5.32
N ILE A 80 -9.27 -2.04 -5.70
CA ILE A 80 -8.32 -3.15 -5.74
C ILE A 80 -8.03 -3.65 -4.33
N ALA A 81 -7.84 -2.75 -3.37
CA ALA A 81 -7.63 -3.13 -1.98
C ALA A 81 -8.82 -3.89 -1.38
N GLU A 82 -10.06 -3.48 -1.69
CA GLU A 82 -11.27 -4.23 -1.35
C GLU A 82 -11.24 -5.65 -1.94
N GLN A 83 -10.82 -5.79 -3.21
CA GLN A 83 -10.70 -7.10 -3.85
C GLN A 83 -9.58 -7.97 -3.26
N MET A 84 -8.53 -7.35 -2.74
CA MET A 84 -7.41 -8.02 -2.08
C MET A 84 -7.69 -8.35 -0.61
N ASP A 85 -8.85 -7.94 -0.07
CA ASP A 85 -9.26 -8.15 1.33
C ASP A 85 -8.20 -7.69 2.34
N VAL A 86 -7.63 -6.49 2.11
CA VAL A 86 -6.65 -5.88 3.02
C VAL A 86 -7.35 -4.99 4.04
N ASP A 87 -6.88 -4.98 5.29
CA ASP A 87 -7.44 -4.14 6.35
C ASP A 87 -7.10 -2.66 6.15
N TYR A 88 -5.91 -2.37 5.63
CA TYR A 88 -5.42 -1.00 5.44
C TYR A 88 -4.66 -0.84 4.13
N VAL A 89 -4.80 0.34 3.53
CA VAL A 89 -4.01 0.80 2.38
C VAL A 89 -3.24 2.04 2.75
N VAL A 90 -1.94 2.02 2.51
CA VAL A 90 -1.07 3.18 2.66
C VAL A 90 -0.82 3.79 1.28
N LEU A 91 -1.28 5.03 1.13
CA LEU A 91 -1.03 5.88 -0.02
C LEU A 91 -0.10 7.02 0.41
N GLY A 92 0.80 7.42 -0.46
CA GLY A 92 1.68 8.55 -0.21
C GLY A 92 2.09 9.24 -1.49
N GLU A 93 2.63 10.43 -1.33
CA GLU A 93 3.25 11.22 -2.38
C GLU A 93 4.56 11.79 -1.86
N TYR A 94 5.50 12.04 -2.76
CA TYR A 94 6.73 12.75 -2.47
C TYR A 94 6.98 13.82 -3.53
N ASN A 95 7.67 14.88 -3.14
CA ASN A 95 8.07 15.97 -4.02
C ASN A 95 9.60 16.14 -3.96
N TYR A 96 10.17 16.55 -5.09
CA TYR A 96 11.59 16.84 -5.25
C TYR A 96 11.73 18.11 -6.08
N ASP A 97 12.39 19.12 -5.52
CA ASP A 97 12.49 20.46 -6.11
C ASP A 97 13.88 20.79 -6.70
N GLY A 98 14.81 19.83 -6.70
CA GLY A 98 16.20 20.06 -7.13
C GLY A 98 17.17 20.19 -5.98
#